data_AF-W5T1X4-F1
#
_entry.id   AF-W5T1X4-F1
#
_cell.length_a   1.000
_cell.length_b   1.000
_cell.length_c   1.000
_cell.angle_alpha   90.00
_cell.angle_beta   90.00
_cell.angle_gamma   90.00
#
_symmetry.space_group_name_H-M   'P 1'
#
loop_
_entity.id
_entity.type
_entity.pdbx_description
1 polymer ?
#
loop_
_entity_poly.entity_id
_entity_poly.type
_entity_poly.pdbx_seq_one_letter_code
_entity_poly.pdbx_strand_id
1 'polypeptide(L)'
;MKSKLSDRIKNLNISIFMTLFLLLSCGSGQQPEAGKTGAAATGGRSLSEVLMDIGRSAENVFYSFMELVSDTLGFTVKVTTKKEDVGGYFNSLGEKLGIASDELEEVAKNSEGEGAKDGPIALAIRSAVDTAKATLNTLKGHLDSLKAIGDDKVVGDAASAAGQGTTPADVELKKAYNALKGMVDIATNSGVQALKEGITTLQANGGADNKDGAKILATSGGNPAAGDVAKAAAILSTVSGEEILKSIIGSQEGDVQLSANADGNTSAISFAKGGSDAHLSNANTPKAAAVAGGIALRSLVKTGKLAAGAADNATGGGKEVQGVGVSAANKLLVAVEHIIKKTVKNVLKTAKEKIDEARAPKAADQQ
;
A
#
# COMPACT_ATOMS: atom_id res chain seq x y z
N MET A 1 12.79 -6.50 22.20
CA MET A 1 13.03 -5.04 22.17
C MET A 1 12.08 -4.27 21.24
N LYS A 2 11.76 -4.77 20.03
CA LYS A 2 10.83 -4.11 19.09
C LYS A 2 9.38 -3.93 19.60
N SER A 3 8.81 -4.86 20.37
CA SER A 3 7.46 -4.71 20.92
C SER A 3 7.34 -3.56 21.92
N LYS A 4 8.30 -3.48 22.87
CA LYS A 4 8.36 -2.39 23.87
C LYS A 4 8.57 -1.00 23.23
N LEU A 5 9.16 -0.92 22.03
CA LEU A 5 9.34 0.33 21.31
C LEU A 5 8.06 0.74 20.56
N SER A 6 7.38 -0.21 19.92
CA SER A 6 6.05 0.00 19.30
C SER A 6 5.00 0.43 20.32
N ASP A 7 4.97 -0.22 21.49
CA ASP A 7 4.03 0.15 22.56
C ASP A 7 4.38 1.50 23.17
N ARG A 8 5.67 1.85 23.25
CA ARG A 8 6.11 3.19 23.64
C ARG A 8 5.76 4.26 22.61
N ILE A 9 5.79 3.97 21.31
CA ILE A 9 5.39 4.93 20.26
C ILE A 9 3.86 5.13 20.24
N LYS A 10 3.07 4.05 20.38
CA LYS A 10 1.60 4.13 20.52
C LYS A 10 1.20 4.90 21.77
N ASN A 11 1.84 4.61 22.91
CA ASN A 11 1.58 5.32 24.16
C ASN A 11 2.14 6.76 24.15
N LEU A 12 3.22 7.04 23.42
CA LEU A 12 3.74 8.41 23.27
C LEU A 12 2.78 9.26 22.42
N ASN A 13 2.24 8.73 21.33
CA ASN A 13 1.30 9.47 20.46
C ASN A 13 -0.03 9.75 21.17
N ILE A 14 -0.54 8.79 21.96
CA ILE A 14 -1.77 8.97 22.76
C ILE A 14 -1.52 9.82 24.01
N SER A 15 -0.38 9.64 24.70
CA SER A 15 -0.05 10.41 25.91
C SER A 15 0.27 11.86 25.60
N ILE A 16 0.91 12.18 24.46
CA ILE A 16 1.09 13.56 23.98
C ILE A 16 -0.26 14.18 23.64
N PHE A 17 -1.19 13.43 23.03
CA PHE A 17 -2.55 13.90 22.74
C PHE A 17 -3.37 14.20 24.00
N MET A 18 -3.31 13.33 25.03
CA MET A 18 -3.99 13.53 26.32
C MET A 18 -3.35 14.65 27.15
N THR A 19 -2.03 14.78 27.14
CA THR A 19 -1.36 15.90 27.85
C THR A 19 -1.55 17.24 27.15
N LEU A 20 -1.64 17.28 25.82
CA LEU A 20 -2.03 18.50 25.10
C LEU A 20 -3.49 18.90 25.39
N PHE A 21 -4.39 17.91 25.55
CA PHE A 21 -5.78 18.16 25.99
C PHE A 21 -5.90 18.65 27.44
N LEU A 22 -5.04 18.15 28.35
CA LEU A 22 -5.05 18.54 29.78
C LEU A 22 -4.31 19.86 30.04
N LEU A 23 -3.33 20.23 29.21
CA LEU A 23 -2.63 21.53 29.30
C LEU A 23 -3.47 22.71 28.75
N LEU A 24 -4.53 22.42 27.99
CA LEU A 24 -5.48 23.44 27.50
C LEU A 24 -6.68 23.65 28.43
N SER A 25 -6.79 22.90 29.54
CA SER A 25 -7.92 22.99 30.49
C SER A 25 -7.57 23.57 31.87
N CYS A 26 -6.35 24.10 32.08
CA CYS A 26 -5.95 24.69 33.36
C CYS A 26 -5.08 25.95 33.19
N GLY A 27 -5.66 27.11 33.54
CA GLY A 27 -4.96 28.36 33.85
C GLY A 27 -4.66 29.27 32.64
N SER A 28 -4.84 30.57 32.68
CA SER A 28 -5.34 31.50 33.70
C SER A 28 -5.63 32.82 32.98
N GLY A 29 -6.68 33.52 33.40
CA GLY A 29 -7.15 34.74 32.75
C GLY A 29 -6.07 35.82 32.61
N GLN A 30 -5.98 36.37 31.40
CA GLN A 30 -5.51 37.72 31.15
C GLN A 30 -6.21 38.21 29.88
N GLN A 31 -7.39 38.76 30.10
CA GLN A 31 -8.07 39.62 29.15
C GLN A 31 -7.31 40.96 29.12
N PRO A 32 -6.80 41.43 27.98
CA PRO A 32 -6.41 42.83 27.87
C PRO A 32 -7.69 43.65 27.83
N GLU A 33 -7.90 44.49 28.84
CA GLU A 33 -8.85 45.60 28.73
C GLU A 33 -8.39 46.52 27.59
N ALA A 34 -9.21 46.63 26.54
CA ALA A 34 -9.02 47.64 25.51
C ALA A 34 -9.70 48.95 25.97
N GLY A 35 -8.88 49.81 26.58
CA GLY A 35 -9.17 51.22 26.78
C GLY A 35 -9.23 51.99 25.45
N LYS A 36 -10.22 52.88 25.41
CA LYS A 36 -10.50 54.00 24.50
C LYS A 36 -9.35 54.54 23.62
N THR A 37 -9.78 54.92 22.40
CA THR A 37 -9.26 55.93 21.46
C THR A 37 -8.01 55.60 20.64
N GLY A 38 -8.20 55.52 19.30
CA GLY A 38 -7.13 55.82 18.32
C GLY A 38 -7.09 54.88 17.11
N ALA A 39 -7.63 55.35 15.98
CA ALA A 39 -7.41 54.90 14.60
C ALA A 39 -7.52 53.39 14.28
N ALA A 40 -8.66 53.01 13.70
CA ALA A 40 -8.85 51.73 13.04
C ALA A 40 -7.83 51.58 11.89
N ALA A 41 -6.92 50.62 12.03
CA ALA A 41 -6.17 50.07 10.90
C ALA A 41 -7.14 49.24 10.05
N THR A 42 -7.90 49.91 9.18
CA THR A 42 -8.78 49.27 8.20
C THR A 42 -7.92 48.67 7.08
N GLY A 43 -7.63 47.37 7.19
CA GLY A 43 -6.91 46.60 6.17
C GLY A 43 -6.71 45.12 6.49
N GLY A 44 -6.83 44.69 7.76
CA GLY A 44 -6.73 43.27 8.13
C GLY A 44 -8.05 42.51 7.93
N ARG A 45 -7.97 41.32 7.32
CA ARG A 45 -9.10 40.37 7.22
C ARG A 45 -9.56 39.95 8.61
N SER A 46 -10.86 39.75 8.84
CA SER A 46 -11.33 39.30 10.15
C SER A 46 -10.87 37.85 10.40
N LEU A 47 -10.69 37.48 11.68
CA LEU A 47 -10.35 36.10 12.06
C LEU A 47 -11.36 35.10 11.49
N SER A 48 -12.64 35.44 11.48
CA SER A 48 -13.69 34.61 10.88
C SER A 48 -13.52 34.40 9.38
N GLU A 49 -13.09 35.42 8.65
CA GLU A 49 -12.84 35.36 7.21
C GLU A 49 -11.62 34.48 6.90
N VAL A 50 -10.53 34.63 7.67
CA VAL A 50 -9.33 33.79 7.59
C VAL A 50 -9.67 32.33 7.86
N LEU A 51 -10.45 32.06 8.92
CA LEU A 51 -10.88 30.70 9.24
C LEU A 51 -11.80 30.13 8.16
N MET A 52 -12.71 30.91 7.57
CA MET A 52 -13.55 30.44 6.44
C MET A 52 -12.69 30.04 5.23
N ASP A 53 -11.72 30.87 4.85
CA ASP A 53 -10.81 30.60 3.75
C ASP A 53 -9.96 29.35 3.97
N ILE A 54 -9.44 29.15 5.19
CA ILE A 54 -8.70 27.93 5.54
C ILE A 54 -9.56 26.68 5.35
N GLY A 55 -10.84 26.75 5.76
CA GLY A 55 -11.78 25.65 5.56
C GLY A 55 -12.00 25.32 4.09
N ARG A 56 -12.24 26.36 3.30
CA ARG A 56 -12.42 26.24 1.86
C ARG A 56 -11.15 25.72 1.19
N SER A 57 -9.97 26.17 1.64
CA SER A 57 -8.67 25.68 1.15
C SER A 57 -8.49 24.20 1.47
N ALA A 58 -8.73 23.79 2.71
CA ALA A 58 -8.61 22.39 3.13
C ALA A 58 -9.61 21.48 2.37
N GLU A 59 -10.83 21.97 2.16
CA GLU A 59 -11.86 21.29 1.39
C GLU A 59 -11.49 21.16 -0.10
N ASN A 60 -10.95 22.21 -0.70
CA ASN A 60 -10.47 22.18 -2.08
C ASN A 60 -9.32 21.18 -2.26
N VAL A 61 -8.34 21.16 -1.34
CA VAL A 61 -7.23 20.18 -1.36
C VAL A 61 -7.77 18.77 -1.21
N PHE A 62 -8.72 18.57 -0.30
CA PHE A 62 -9.39 17.28 -0.09
C PHE A 62 -10.04 16.76 -1.38
N TYR A 63 -10.85 17.58 -2.05
CA TYR A 63 -11.56 17.17 -3.26
C TYR A 63 -10.63 16.98 -4.47
N SER A 64 -9.73 17.94 -4.70
CA SER A 64 -8.77 17.87 -5.82
C SER A 64 -7.89 16.64 -5.72
N PHE A 65 -7.50 16.26 -4.51
CA PHE A 65 -6.70 15.04 -4.32
C PHE A 65 -7.51 13.75 -4.42
N MET A 66 -8.73 13.72 -3.89
CA MET A 66 -9.59 12.55 -4.03
C MET A 66 -9.89 12.25 -5.51
N GLU A 67 -10.04 13.29 -6.33
CA GLU A 67 -10.13 13.20 -7.78
C GLU A 67 -8.81 12.72 -8.38
N LEU A 68 -7.69 13.39 -8.08
CA LEU A 68 -6.36 13.01 -8.57
C LEU A 68 -6.00 11.55 -8.29
N VAL A 69 -6.24 11.07 -7.07
CA VAL A 69 -5.99 9.67 -6.70
C VAL A 69 -6.99 8.76 -7.40
N SER A 70 -8.27 9.13 -7.51
CA SER A 70 -9.26 8.30 -8.22
C SER A 70 -8.94 8.14 -9.70
N ASP A 71 -8.45 9.19 -10.36
CA ASP A 71 -8.05 9.19 -11.77
C ASP A 71 -6.75 8.43 -12.03
N THR A 72 -5.90 8.30 -11.01
CA THR A 72 -4.63 7.58 -11.13
C THR A 72 -4.80 6.07 -10.99
N LEU A 73 -5.74 5.64 -10.17
CA LEU A 73 -5.98 4.22 -9.89
C LEU A 73 -6.71 3.55 -11.06
N GLY A 74 -6.63 2.22 -11.12
CA GLY A 74 -7.18 1.42 -12.22
C GLY A 74 -6.13 0.95 -13.21
N PHE A 75 -4.85 0.96 -12.83
CA PHE A 75 -3.79 0.46 -13.68
C PHE A 75 -3.92 -1.06 -13.85
N THR A 76 -4.08 -1.48 -15.10
CA THR A 76 -4.22 -2.90 -15.46
C THR A 76 -3.11 -3.28 -16.41
N VAL A 77 -2.29 -4.26 -16.01
CA VAL A 77 -1.21 -4.79 -16.84
C VAL A 77 -1.76 -5.74 -17.88
N LYS A 78 -1.15 -5.73 -19.06
CA LYS A 78 -1.44 -6.62 -20.18
C LYS A 78 -0.22 -7.49 -20.47
N VAL A 79 -0.37 -8.49 -21.33
CA VAL A 79 0.75 -9.34 -21.79
C VAL A 79 1.88 -8.58 -22.49
N THR A 80 1.64 -7.35 -22.93
CA THR A 80 2.65 -6.47 -23.52
C THR A 80 3.22 -5.45 -22.56
N THR A 81 2.64 -5.30 -21.36
CA THR A 81 3.12 -4.34 -20.35
C THR A 81 4.44 -4.81 -19.80
N LYS A 82 5.44 -3.94 -19.74
CA LYS A 82 6.72 -4.27 -19.13
C LYS A 82 6.67 -4.15 -17.61
N LYS A 83 7.55 -4.88 -16.92
CA LYS A 83 7.68 -4.78 -15.47
C LYS A 83 8.15 -3.38 -15.03
N GLU A 84 9.03 -2.75 -15.80
CA GLU A 84 9.45 -1.36 -15.59
C GLU A 84 8.28 -0.36 -15.70
N ASP A 85 7.29 -0.60 -16.57
CA ASP A 85 6.11 0.25 -16.68
C ASP A 85 5.28 0.24 -15.38
N VAL A 86 5.21 -0.92 -14.70
CA VAL A 86 4.56 -1.04 -13.38
C VAL A 86 5.30 -0.22 -12.32
N GLY A 87 6.64 -0.23 -12.37
CA GLY A 87 7.47 0.63 -11.50
C GLY A 87 7.24 2.12 -11.79
N GLY A 88 7.15 2.49 -13.08
CA GLY A 88 6.81 3.85 -13.52
C GLY A 88 5.45 4.31 -13.02
N TYR A 89 4.45 3.42 -13.06
CA TYR A 89 3.12 3.67 -12.52
C TYR A 89 3.16 4.02 -11.02
N PHE A 90 3.82 3.18 -10.19
CA PHE A 90 3.94 3.46 -8.76
C PHE A 90 4.71 4.74 -8.45
N ASN A 91 5.77 5.05 -9.21
CA ASN A 91 6.49 6.31 -9.07
C ASN A 91 5.58 7.52 -9.36
N SER A 92 4.79 7.48 -10.44
CA SER A 92 3.83 8.56 -10.75
C SER A 92 2.79 8.74 -9.64
N LEU A 93 2.29 7.64 -9.07
CA LEU A 93 1.40 7.71 -7.92
C LEU A 93 2.09 8.34 -6.69
N GLY A 94 3.35 7.98 -6.43
CA GLY A 94 4.16 8.57 -5.36
C GLY A 94 4.38 10.08 -5.52
N GLU A 95 4.64 10.54 -6.75
CA GLU A 95 4.76 11.98 -7.07
C GLU A 95 3.47 12.73 -6.76
N LYS A 96 2.30 12.17 -7.11
CA LYS A 96 0.99 12.75 -6.78
C LYS A 96 0.73 12.83 -5.28
N LEU A 97 1.14 11.82 -4.50
CA LEU A 97 1.10 11.90 -3.03
C LEU A 97 2.00 13.04 -2.50
N GLY A 98 3.14 13.28 -3.15
CA GLY A 98 4.03 14.39 -2.83
C GLY A 98 3.36 15.75 -3.05
N ILE A 99 2.74 15.95 -4.21
CA ILE A 99 2.00 17.19 -4.53
C ILE A 99 0.92 17.47 -3.46
N ALA A 100 0.17 16.46 -3.06
CA ALA A 100 -0.86 16.61 -2.02
C ALA A 100 -0.29 16.94 -0.63
N SER A 101 0.88 16.38 -0.31
CA SER A 101 1.62 16.72 0.90
C SER A 101 2.01 18.21 0.91
N ASP A 102 2.41 18.74 -0.24
CA ASP A 102 2.77 20.16 -0.41
C ASP A 102 1.53 21.07 -0.39
N GLU A 103 0.41 20.65 -0.97
CA GLU A 103 -0.86 21.40 -0.89
C GLU A 103 -1.40 21.48 0.55
N LEU A 104 -1.28 20.39 1.32
CA LEU A 104 -1.62 20.41 2.75
C LEU A 104 -0.72 21.36 3.55
N GLU A 105 0.55 21.47 3.17
CA GLU A 105 1.48 22.43 3.79
C GLU A 105 1.01 23.87 3.61
N GLU A 106 0.52 24.23 2.43
CA GLU A 106 -0.04 25.56 2.18
C GLU A 106 -1.29 25.84 3.03
N VAL A 107 -2.13 24.84 3.29
CA VAL A 107 -3.28 24.98 4.22
C VAL A 107 -2.80 25.37 5.62
N ALA A 108 -1.73 24.74 6.12
CA ALA A 108 -1.18 25.08 7.43
C ALA A 108 -0.53 26.47 7.44
N LYS A 109 0.25 26.83 6.41
CA LYS A 109 0.83 28.19 6.29
C LYS A 109 -0.22 29.29 6.24
N ASN A 110 -1.36 29.05 5.58
CA ASN A 110 -2.47 30.00 5.55
C ASN A 110 -3.11 30.21 6.94
N SER A 111 -2.97 29.25 7.86
CA SER A 111 -3.40 29.41 9.26
C SER A 111 -2.42 30.22 10.12
N GLU A 112 -1.22 30.49 9.62
CA GLU A 112 -0.10 31.10 10.32
C GLU A 112 0.11 32.59 9.96
N GLY A 113 -0.99 33.32 9.67
CA GLY A 113 -0.93 34.76 9.38
C GLY A 113 -0.21 35.59 10.46
N GLU A 114 0.15 36.83 10.13
CA GLU A 114 0.88 37.72 11.05
C GLU A 114 0.19 37.82 12.42
N GLY A 115 0.93 37.46 13.48
CA GLY A 115 0.43 37.46 14.87
C GLY A 115 -0.34 36.21 15.32
N ALA A 116 -0.60 35.24 14.44
CA ALA A 116 -1.39 34.04 14.74
C ALA A 116 -0.59 32.72 14.76
N LYS A 117 0.69 32.73 14.36
CA LYS A 117 1.57 31.54 14.27
C LYS A 117 1.59 30.68 15.53
N ASP A 118 1.63 31.31 16.69
CA ASP A 118 1.68 30.64 17.99
C ASP A 118 0.29 30.52 18.65
N GLY A 119 -0.76 30.87 17.90
CA GLY A 119 -2.14 30.78 18.34
C GLY A 119 -2.60 29.32 18.46
N PRO A 120 -3.46 28.98 19.44
CA PRO A 120 -3.95 27.61 19.63
C PRO A 120 -4.59 26.98 18.38
N ILE A 121 -5.25 27.79 17.54
CA ILE A 121 -5.89 27.35 16.31
C ILE A 121 -4.85 26.97 15.25
N ALA A 122 -3.86 27.83 15.01
CA ALA A 122 -2.79 27.58 14.04
C ALA A 122 -1.98 26.34 14.43
N LEU A 123 -1.66 26.17 15.71
CA LEU A 123 -0.96 24.99 16.22
C LEU A 123 -1.77 23.70 16.03
N ALA A 124 -3.09 23.74 16.25
CA ALA A 124 -3.96 22.60 16.03
C ALA A 124 -4.05 22.20 14.54
N ILE A 125 -4.19 23.19 13.64
CA ILE A 125 -4.20 22.98 12.19
C ILE A 125 -2.85 22.43 11.71
N ARG A 126 -1.74 23.03 12.13
CA ARG A 126 -0.39 22.59 11.82
C ARG A 126 -0.17 21.14 12.24
N SER A 127 -0.55 20.78 13.47
CA SER A 127 -0.44 19.41 13.97
C SER A 127 -1.25 18.40 13.14
N ALA A 128 -2.48 18.76 12.75
CA ALA A 128 -3.32 17.93 11.89
C ALA A 128 -2.68 17.71 10.51
N VAL A 129 -2.17 18.79 9.89
CA VAL A 129 -1.48 18.77 8.60
C VAL A 129 -0.19 17.95 8.67
N ASP A 130 0.67 18.18 9.66
CA ASP A 130 1.96 17.48 9.79
C ASP A 130 1.76 15.97 9.95
N THR A 131 0.74 15.55 10.71
CA THR A 131 0.36 14.14 10.85
C THR A 131 -0.04 13.53 9.51
N ALA A 132 -0.85 14.24 8.72
CA ALA A 132 -1.28 13.77 7.41
C ALA A 132 -0.11 13.68 6.43
N LYS A 133 0.71 14.73 6.35
CA LYS A 133 1.91 14.78 5.52
C LYS A 133 2.91 13.68 5.85
N ALA A 134 3.16 13.42 7.13
CA ALA A 134 4.05 12.34 7.55
C ALA A 134 3.58 10.98 6.99
N THR A 135 2.26 10.75 7.02
CA THR A 135 1.66 9.52 6.50
C THR A 135 1.78 9.44 4.97
N LEU A 136 1.41 10.50 4.25
CA LEU A 136 1.51 10.57 2.78
C LEU A 136 2.95 10.42 2.29
N ASN A 137 3.91 11.07 2.95
CA ASN A 137 5.33 10.99 2.59
C ASN A 137 5.91 9.59 2.84
N THR A 138 5.47 8.92 3.90
CA THR A 138 5.88 7.53 4.16
C THR A 138 5.30 6.59 3.09
N LEU A 139 4.03 6.79 2.71
CA LEU A 139 3.40 6.03 1.63
C LEU A 139 4.10 6.25 0.28
N LYS A 140 4.47 7.51 -0.02
CA LYS A 140 5.30 7.88 -1.17
C LYS A 140 6.64 7.14 -1.15
N GLY A 141 7.36 7.12 -0.02
CA GLY A 141 8.64 6.41 0.08
C GLY A 141 8.54 4.91 -0.22
N HIS A 142 7.43 4.27 0.16
CA HIS A 142 7.15 2.88 -0.22
C HIS A 142 6.87 2.73 -1.72
N LEU A 143 6.15 3.66 -2.34
CA LEU A 143 5.89 3.67 -3.79
C LEU A 143 7.18 3.90 -4.59
N ASP A 144 8.02 4.84 -4.16
CA ASP A 144 9.32 5.12 -4.78
C ASP A 144 10.23 3.89 -4.75
N SER A 145 10.15 3.08 -3.69
CA SER A 145 10.88 1.81 -3.57
C SER A 145 10.44 0.76 -4.60
N LEU A 146 9.22 0.87 -5.14
CA LEU A 146 8.71 0.00 -6.20
C LEU A 146 9.15 0.43 -7.61
N LYS A 147 9.65 1.66 -7.80
CA LYS A 147 10.05 2.22 -9.11
C LYS A 147 10.99 1.31 -9.90
N ALA A 148 11.95 0.70 -9.22
CA ALA A 148 13.07 -0.02 -9.84
C ALA A 148 13.05 -1.55 -9.61
N ILE A 149 11.89 -2.10 -9.22
CA ILE A 149 11.76 -3.55 -8.99
C ILE A 149 11.65 -4.34 -10.30
N GLY A 150 11.14 -3.71 -11.36
CA GLY A 150 10.95 -4.32 -12.68
C GLY A 150 12.14 -4.14 -13.61
N ASP A 151 12.11 -4.87 -14.73
CA ASP A 151 13.04 -4.76 -15.86
C ASP A 151 12.26 -4.57 -17.18
N ASP A 152 12.95 -4.64 -18.31
CA ASP A 152 12.41 -4.47 -19.65
C ASP A 152 11.53 -5.64 -20.13
N LYS A 153 11.43 -6.72 -19.34
CA LYS A 153 10.61 -7.89 -19.67
C LYS A 153 9.16 -7.62 -19.39
N VAL A 154 8.31 -8.36 -20.09
CA VAL A 154 6.86 -8.28 -19.93
C VAL A 154 6.41 -8.84 -18.59
N VAL A 155 5.30 -8.32 -18.08
CA VAL A 155 4.64 -8.89 -16.90
C VAL A 155 4.20 -10.32 -17.21
N GLY A 156 4.49 -11.21 -16.26
CA GLY A 156 4.21 -12.64 -16.41
C GLY A 156 5.15 -13.35 -17.38
N ASP A 157 6.32 -12.78 -17.71
CA ASP A 157 7.33 -13.43 -18.56
C ASP A 157 7.47 -14.92 -18.23
N ALA A 158 7.43 -15.75 -19.25
CA ALA A 158 7.39 -17.20 -19.15
C ALA A 158 8.37 -17.83 -20.14
N ALA A 159 8.79 -19.07 -19.90
CA ALA A 159 9.58 -19.81 -20.85
C ALA A 159 8.81 -19.96 -22.19
N SER A 160 9.44 -19.60 -23.31
CA SER A 160 8.85 -19.66 -24.66
C SER A 160 8.81 -21.08 -25.26
N ALA A 161 9.45 -22.02 -24.56
CA ALA A 161 9.50 -23.44 -24.83
C ALA A 161 9.30 -24.20 -23.52
N ALA A 162 9.09 -25.52 -23.60
CA ALA A 162 9.06 -26.38 -22.42
C ALA A 162 10.35 -26.18 -21.62
N GLY A 163 10.25 -25.62 -20.43
CA GLY A 163 11.40 -25.14 -19.70
C GLY A 163 11.08 -24.56 -18.34
N GLN A 164 12.11 -24.52 -17.50
CA GLN A 164 12.07 -23.96 -16.16
C GLN A 164 11.99 -22.43 -16.21
N GLY A 165 11.44 -21.87 -15.14
CA GLY A 165 11.44 -20.45 -14.88
C GLY A 165 12.75 -19.98 -14.24
N THR A 166 12.81 -18.70 -13.89
CA THR A 166 13.93 -18.09 -13.18
C THR A 166 13.46 -17.37 -11.94
N THR A 167 14.29 -17.43 -10.90
CA THR A 167 14.01 -16.73 -9.64
C THR A 167 14.07 -15.21 -9.84
N PRO A 168 13.20 -14.44 -9.17
CA PRO A 168 13.33 -12.99 -9.12
C PRO A 168 14.62 -12.56 -8.44
N ALA A 169 15.13 -11.39 -8.82
CA ALA A 169 16.33 -10.84 -8.21
C ALA A 169 16.07 -10.57 -6.72
N ASP A 170 16.94 -11.11 -5.85
CA ASP A 170 16.70 -11.13 -4.40
C ASP A 170 16.60 -9.72 -3.80
N VAL A 171 17.42 -8.78 -4.28
CA VAL A 171 17.41 -7.39 -3.83
C VAL A 171 16.06 -6.73 -4.13
N GLU A 172 15.54 -6.88 -5.35
CA GLU A 172 14.29 -6.28 -5.75
C GLU A 172 13.06 -7.00 -5.21
N LEU A 173 13.16 -8.31 -5.01
CA LEU A 173 12.14 -9.06 -4.31
C LEU A 173 11.98 -8.57 -2.86
N LYS A 174 13.11 -8.31 -2.17
CA LYS A 174 13.11 -7.71 -0.83
C LYS A 174 12.54 -6.29 -0.83
N LYS A 175 12.91 -5.47 -1.80
CA LYS A 175 12.33 -4.11 -1.95
C LYS A 175 10.81 -4.17 -2.15
N ALA A 176 10.34 -5.04 -3.05
CA ALA A 176 8.91 -5.23 -3.30
C ALA A 176 8.18 -5.67 -2.03
N TYR A 177 8.69 -6.68 -1.32
CA TYR A 177 8.12 -7.13 -0.05
C TYR A 177 8.05 -6.00 0.98
N ASN A 178 9.15 -5.29 1.21
CA ASN A 178 9.23 -4.24 2.22
C ASN A 178 8.31 -3.05 1.93
N ALA A 179 8.23 -2.65 0.67
CA ALA A 179 7.30 -1.62 0.23
C ALA A 179 5.85 -2.05 0.46
N LEU A 180 5.45 -3.24 -0.02
CA LEU A 180 4.09 -3.75 0.14
C LEU A 180 3.71 -3.91 1.62
N LYS A 181 4.63 -4.44 2.44
CA LYS A 181 4.42 -4.56 3.88
C LYS A 181 4.26 -3.19 4.54
N GLY A 182 5.14 -2.24 4.22
CA GLY A 182 5.07 -0.88 4.75
C GLY A 182 3.76 -0.16 4.39
N MET A 183 3.27 -0.32 3.16
CA MET A 183 1.96 0.20 2.74
C MET A 183 0.80 -0.36 3.56
N VAL A 184 0.83 -1.66 3.91
CA VAL A 184 -0.23 -2.26 4.72
C VAL A 184 -0.11 -1.88 6.19
N ASP A 185 1.11 -1.79 6.72
CA ASP A 185 1.36 -1.35 8.09
C ASP A 185 0.86 0.08 8.29
N ILE A 186 1.17 0.99 7.36
CA ILE A 186 0.72 2.38 7.45
C ILE A 186 -0.80 2.51 7.26
N ALA A 187 -1.40 1.72 6.38
CA ALA A 187 -2.84 1.66 6.20
C ALA A 187 -3.53 1.25 7.51
N THR A 188 -3.04 0.19 8.15
CA THR A 188 -3.58 -0.33 9.42
C THR A 188 -3.44 0.71 10.52
N ASN A 189 -2.28 1.37 10.62
CA ASN A 189 -2.04 2.45 11.58
C ASN A 189 -2.95 3.68 11.33
N SER A 190 -3.40 3.86 10.08
CA SER A 190 -4.34 4.91 9.66
C SER A 190 -5.81 4.48 9.74
N GLY A 191 -6.10 3.40 10.48
CA GLY A 191 -7.47 2.93 10.72
C GLY A 191 -8.11 2.18 9.55
N VAL A 192 -7.33 1.76 8.54
CA VAL A 192 -7.83 0.86 7.50
C VAL A 192 -7.94 -0.55 8.07
N GLN A 193 -9.05 -1.24 7.75
CA GLN A 193 -9.25 -2.62 8.17
C GLN A 193 -8.11 -3.53 7.68
N ALA A 194 -7.66 -4.42 8.58
CA ALA A 194 -6.64 -5.40 8.24
C ALA A 194 -7.10 -6.35 7.14
N LEU A 195 -6.16 -6.74 6.26
CA LEU A 195 -6.43 -7.64 5.14
C LEU A 195 -6.87 -9.03 5.63
N LYS A 196 -7.84 -9.61 4.92
CA LYS A 196 -8.31 -10.98 5.13
C LYS A 196 -7.23 -12.01 4.78
N GLU A 197 -7.07 -13.02 5.65
CA GLU A 197 -6.20 -14.16 5.38
C GLU A 197 -6.86 -15.18 4.44
N GLY A 198 -6.11 -15.66 3.45
CA GLY A 198 -6.53 -16.73 2.56
C GLY A 198 -6.16 -18.10 3.14
N ILE A 199 -7.15 -18.86 3.56
CA ILE A 199 -6.98 -20.20 4.17
C ILE A 199 -7.20 -21.36 3.19
N THR A 200 -7.75 -21.07 2.01
CA THR A 200 -7.97 -22.08 0.96
C THR A 200 -6.64 -22.71 0.55
N THR A 201 -6.61 -24.04 0.51
CA THR A 201 -5.42 -24.79 0.08
C THR A 201 -5.44 -25.04 -1.44
N LEU A 202 -4.49 -25.80 -1.98
CA LEU A 202 -4.46 -26.13 -3.42
C LEU A 202 -5.55 -27.13 -3.83
N GLN A 203 -6.22 -27.74 -2.86
CA GLN A 203 -7.46 -28.48 -3.10
C GLN A 203 -8.64 -27.50 -3.11
N ALA A 204 -9.21 -27.24 -4.29
CA ALA A 204 -10.32 -26.30 -4.42
C ALA A 204 -11.59 -26.85 -3.74
N ASN A 205 -12.49 -25.93 -3.38
CA ASN A 205 -13.84 -26.28 -2.93
C ASN A 205 -14.52 -27.16 -4.00
N GLY A 206 -14.84 -28.41 -3.66
CA GLY A 206 -15.31 -29.43 -4.61
C GLY A 206 -14.32 -30.56 -4.90
N GLY A 207 -13.12 -30.54 -4.29
CA GLY A 207 -12.22 -31.69 -4.22
C GLY A 207 -11.15 -31.77 -5.31
N ALA A 208 -11.17 -30.88 -6.31
CA ALA A 208 -10.17 -30.84 -7.38
C ALA A 208 -8.78 -30.49 -6.83
N ASP A 209 -7.78 -31.34 -7.14
CA ASP A 209 -6.39 -31.15 -6.73
C ASP A 209 -5.64 -30.31 -7.77
N ASN A 210 -5.33 -29.06 -7.40
CA ASN A 210 -4.60 -28.12 -8.27
C ASN A 210 -3.11 -28.01 -7.92
N LYS A 211 -2.56 -28.89 -7.09
CA LYS A 211 -1.17 -28.76 -6.60
C LYS A 211 -0.12 -28.63 -7.70
N ASP A 212 -0.31 -29.31 -8.84
CA ASP A 212 0.63 -29.23 -9.96
C ASP A 212 0.64 -27.83 -10.62
N GLY A 213 -0.37 -27.00 -10.38
CA GLY A 213 -0.34 -25.59 -10.79
C GLY A 213 0.82 -24.81 -10.19
N ALA A 214 1.34 -25.23 -9.02
CA ALA A 214 2.53 -24.61 -8.43
C ALA A 214 3.81 -24.85 -9.26
N LYS A 215 3.83 -25.86 -10.16
CA LYS A 215 5.00 -26.17 -10.99
C LYS A 215 5.36 -25.05 -11.96
N ILE A 216 4.46 -24.13 -12.28
CA ILE A 216 4.83 -22.93 -13.07
C ILE A 216 5.85 -22.03 -12.36
N LEU A 217 6.13 -22.30 -11.08
CA LEU A 217 7.18 -21.67 -10.28
C LEU A 217 8.48 -22.52 -10.22
N ALA A 218 8.58 -23.61 -10.97
CA ALA A 218 9.78 -24.45 -10.99
C ALA A 218 10.99 -23.69 -11.54
N THR A 219 12.11 -23.81 -10.83
CA THR A 219 13.43 -23.25 -11.21
C THR A 219 14.49 -24.33 -11.34
N SER A 220 14.14 -25.57 -11.04
CA SER A 220 14.97 -26.77 -11.20
C SER A 220 14.08 -28.00 -11.35
N GLY A 221 14.67 -29.17 -11.60
CA GLY A 221 13.93 -30.42 -11.76
C GLY A 221 13.20 -30.51 -13.10
N GLY A 222 11.98 -31.06 -13.09
CA GLY A 222 11.13 -31.21 -14.27
C GLY A 222 10.44 -29.92 -14.70
N ASN A 223 10.04 -29.87 -15.97
CA ASN A 223 9.17 -28.81 -16.48
C ASN A 223 7.71 -29.07 -16.07
N PRO A 224 6.86 -28.03 -15.99
CA PRO A 224 5.41 -28.23 -15.89
C PRO A 224 4.90 -29.14 -17.01
N ALA A 225 3.82 -29.88 -16.77
CA ALA A 225 3.07 -30.53 -17.83
C ALA A 225 2.12 -29.53 -18.52
N ALA A 226 1.67 -29.86 -19.74
CA ALA A 226 0.77 -29.00 -20.52
C ALA A 226 -0.50 -28.57 -19.74
N GLY A 227 -1.07 -29.47 -18.93
CA GLY A 227 -2.28 -29.19 -18.14
C GLY A 227 -2.06 -28.40 -16.85
N ASP A 228 -0.82 -28.17 -16.42
CA ASP A 228 -0.53 -27.55 -15.12
C ASP A 228 -0.86 -26.05 -15.12
N VAL A 229 -0.83 -25.38 -16.28
CA VAL A 229 -1.25 -23.98 -16.41
C VAL A 229 -2.72 -23.78 -16.04
N ALA A 230 -3.60 -24.73 -16.40
CA ALA A 230 -5.03 -24.66 -16.07
C ALA A 230 -5.26 -24.80 -14.56
N LYS A 231 -4.45 -25.63 -13.88
CA LYS A 231 -4.45 -25.75 -12.42
C LYS A 231 -3.96 -24.48 -11.74
N ALA A 232 -2.95 -23.81 -12.29
CA ALA A 232 -2.49 -22.51 -11.78
C ALA A 232 -3.59 -21.44 -11.92
N ALA A 233 -4.29 -21.40 -13.05
CA ALA A 233 -5.45 -20.53 -13.25
C ALA A 233 -6.58 -20.86 -12.24
N ALA A 234 -6.83 -22.15 -11.96
CA ALA A 234 -7.78 -22.58 -10.95
C ALA A 234 -7.38 -22.11 -9.54
N ILE A 235 -6.11 -22.21 -9.14
CA ILE A 235 -5.61 -21.64 -7.87
C ILE A 235 -5.92 -20.14 -7.78
N LEU A 236 -5.65 -19.38 -8.86
CA LEU A 236 -5.93 -17.94 -8.90
C LEU A 236 -7.42 -17.61 -8.79
N SER A 237 -8.30 -18.49 -9.26
CA SER A 237 -9.75 -18.30 -9.18
C SER A 237 -10.29 -18.45 -7.74
N THR A 238 -9.59 -19.17 -6.86
CA THR A 238 -10.03 -19.41 -5.47
C THR A 238 -9.56 -18.35 -4.48
N VAL A 239 -8.75 -17.38 -4.93
CA VAL A 239 -8.17 -16.35 -4.07
C VAL A 239 -8.41 -14.93 -4.60
N SER A 240 -8.65 -14.02 -3.67
CA SER A 240 -8.75 -12.59 -3.92
C SER A 240 -7.37 -11.93 -3.93
N GLY A 241 -7.28 -10.73 -4.51
CA GLY A 241 -6.07 -9.90 -4.43
C GLY A 241 -5.68 -9.54 -2.99
N GLU A 242 -6.68 -9.34 -2.12
CA GLU A 242 -6.49 -9.05 -0.70
C GLU A 242 -5.79 -10.22 0.02
N GLU A 243 -6.23 -11.45 -0.23
CA GLU A 243 -5.61 -12.65 0.33
C GLU A 243 -4.19 -12.87 -0.21
N ILE A 244 -3.96 -12.56 -1.50
CA ILE A 244 -2.62 -12.57 -2.12
C ILE A 244 -1.70 -11.57 -1.42
N LEU A 245 -2.12 -10.30 -1.30
CA LEU A 245 -1.34 -9.25 -0.64
C LEU A 245 -1.07 -9.62 0.82
N LYS A 246 -2.08 -10.15 1.54
CA LYS A 246 -1.93 -10.63 2.91
C LYS A 246 -0.90 -11.75 3.02
N SER A 247 -0.91 -12.69 2.09
CA SER A 247 0.07 -13.80 2.07
C SER A 247 1.49 -13.29 1.80
N ILE A 248 1.67 -12.32 0.90
CA ILE A 248 2.97 -11.69 0.65
C ILE A 248 3.51 -11.01 1.90
N ILE A 249 2.72 -10.16 2.57
CA ILE A 249 3.20 -9.45 3.78
C ILE A 249 3.35 -10.37 4.99
N GLY A 250 2.75 -11.56 4.96
CA GLY A 250 2.95 -12.63 5.95
C GLY A 250 4.26 -13.42 5.75
N SER A 251 4.96 -13.19 4.63
CA SER A 251 6.30 -13.73 4.37
C SER A 251 7.36 -12.96 5.20
N GLN A 252 8.62 -13.38 5.10
CA GLN A 252 9.77 -12.76 5.75
C GLN A 252 10.88 -12.43 4.74
N GLU A 253 11.67 -11.38 5.00
CA GLU A 253 12.83 -11.03 4.14
C GLU A 253 13.85 -12.18 4.00
N GLY A 254 13.95 -13.02 5.04
CA GLY A 254 14.85 -14.16 5.12
C GLY A 254 14.31 -15.44 4.47
N ASP A 255 13.09 -15.41 3.94
CA ASP A 255 12.51 -16.59 3.30
C ASP A 255 13.36 -17.04 2.11
N VAL A 256 13.59 -18.34 2.05
CA VAL A 256 14.50 -18.98 1.08
C VAL A 256 13.72 -19.72 0.00
N GLN A 257 14.43 -20.05 -1.08
CA GLN A 257 13.95 -20.98 -2.10
C GLN A 257 13.60 -22.34 -1.47
N LEU A 258 12.61 -23.04 -2.02
CA LEU A 258 12.22 -24.36 -1.52
C LEU A 258 13.33 -25.38 -1.78
N SER A 259 13.86 -25.94 -0.68
CA SER A 259 14.74 -27.11 -0.67
C SER A 259 14.06 -28.38 -0.11
N ALA A 260 12.80 -28.24 0.30
CA ALA A 260 11.97 -29.31 0.83
C ALA A 260 10.54 -29.13 0.30
N ASN A 261 9.68 -30.13 0.53
CA ASN A 261 8.31 -30.13 0.05
C ASN A 261 7.53 -28.95 0.64
N ALA A 262 6.79 -28.26 -0.22
CA ALA A 262 5.89 -27.19 0.18
C ALA A 262 4.80 -27.72 1.12
N ASP A 263 4.46 -26.93 2.12
CA ASP A 263 3.45 -27.20 3.13
C ASP A 263 2.57 -25.97 3.39
N GLY A 264 1.67 -26.07 4.38
CA GLY A 264 0.76 -24.98 4.77
C GLY A 264 1.46 -23.73 5.33
N ASN A 265 2.75 -23.81 5.66
CA ASN A 265 3.55 -22.70 6.20
C ASN A 265 4.47 -22.06 5.14
N THR A 266 4.55 -22.66 3.95
CA THR A 266 5.40 -22.16 2.87
C THR A 266 4.91 -20.78 2.43
N SER A 267 5.82 -19.80 2.44
CA SER A 267 5.48 -18.40 2.22
C SER A 267 5.39 -18.04 0.74
N ALA A 268 4.75 -16.91 0.45
CA ALA A 268 4.67 -16.39 -0.91
C ALA A 268 6.05 -16.01 -1.48
N ILE A 269 6.98 -15.53 -0.64
CA ILE A 269 8.37 -15.26 -1.06
C ILE A 269 9.11 -16.55 -1.40
N SER A 270 8.95 -17.61 -0.59
CA SER A 270 9.52 -18.91 -0.90
C SER A 270 9.00 -19.46 -2.23
N PHE A 271 7.68 -19.37 -2.47
CA PHE A 271 7.10 -19.70 -3.78
C PHE A 271 7.63 -18.81 -4.91
N ALA A 272 7.78 -17.50 -4.69
CA ALA A 272 8.37 -16.58 -5.66
C ALA A 272 9.82 -16.93 -5.97
N LYS A 273 10.58 -17.50 -5.03
CA LYS A 273 11.95 -18.00 -5.23
C LYS A 273 12.00 -19.37 -5.90
N GLY A 274 10.91 -20.14 -5.81
CA GLY A 274 10.71 -21.39 -6.55
C GLY A 274 11.38 -22.58 -5.87
N GLY A 275 11.73 -23.59 -6.66
CA GLY A 275 12.22 -24.89 -6.21
C GLY A 275 12.15 -25.90 -7.35
N SER A 276 12.31 -27.19 -7.03
CA SER A 276 11.99 -28.25 -7.99
C SER A 276 10.47 -28.38 -8.16
N ASP A 277 10.04 -28.88 -9.31
CA ASP A 277 8.65 -29.26 -9.56
C ASP A 277 8.10 -30.18 -8.46
N ALA A 278 8.90 -31.17 -8.03
CA ALA A 278 8.54 -32.11 -6.98
C ALA A 278 8.30 -31.42 -5.63
N HIS A 279 9.16 -30.47 -5.24
CA HIS A 279 8.98 -29.72 -3.99
C HIS A 279 7.77 -28.79 -4.03
N LEU A 280 7.50 -28.15 -5.18
CA LEU A 280 6.40 -27.22 -5.36
C LEU A 280 5.03 -27.90 -5.32
N SER A 281 4.90 -29.10 -5.89
CA SER A 281 3.62 -29.78 -6.06
C SER A 281 3.48 -31.08 -5.26
N ASN A 282 4.30 -31.28 -4.23
CA ASN A 282 4.27 -32.52 -3.45
C ASN A 282 2.91 -32.74 -2.76
N ALA A 283 2.38 -31.69 -2.15
CA ALA A 283 1.17 -31.71 -1.36
C ALA A 283 0.17 -30.65 -1.83
N ASN A 284 -1.11 -30.88 -1.55
CA ASN A 284 -2.20 -29.93 -1.80
C ASN A 284 -2.53 -29.07 -0.57
N THR A 285 -1.77 -29.21 0.52
CA THR A 285 -1.90 -28.45 1.77
C THR A 285 -1.37 -27.02 1.74
N PRO A 286 -0.46 -26.59 0.83
CA PRO A 286 -0.06 -25.19 0.76
C PRO A 286 -1.24 -24.25 0.52
N LYS A 287 -1.15 -23.04 1.04
CA LYS A 287 -2.18 -22.01 0.85
C LYS A 287 -2.18 -21.54 -0.61
N ALA A 288 -3.35 -21.55 -1.25
CA ALA A 288 -3.53 -21.04 -2.61
C ALA A 288 -3.06 -19.59 -2.76
N ALA A 289 -3.28 -18.76 -1.72
CA ALA A 289 -2.87 -17.36 -1.70
C ALA A 289 -1.33 -17.21 -1.71
N ALA A 290 -0.60 -18.15 -1.11
CA ALA A 290 0.86 -18.14 -1.10
C ALA A 290 1.43 -18.47 -2.47
N VAL A 291 0.87 -19.49 -3.16
CA VAL A 291 1.25 -19.82 -4.53
C VAL A 291 0.91 -18.66 -5.48
N ALA A 292 -0.29 -18.10 -5.40
CA ALA A 292 -0.70 -16.96 -6.21
C ALA A 292 0.15 -15.71 -5.95
N GLY A 293 0.56 -15.47 -4.69
CA GLY A 293 1.52 -14.42 -4.33
C GLY A 293 2.91 -14.67 -4.93
N GLY A 294 3.37 -15.91 -4.92
CA GLY A 294 4.61 -16.31 -5.61
C GLY A 294 4.58 -16.02 -7.11
N ILE A 295 3.46 -16.38 -7.77
CA ILE A 295 3.23 -16.10 -9.19
C ILE A 295 3.21 -14.58 -9.45
N ALA A 296 2.48 -13.81 -8.64
CA ALA A 296 2.40 -12.36 -8.79
C ALA A 296 3.77 -11.67 -8.62
N LEU A 297 4.52 -12.01 -7.57
CA LEU A 297 5.86 -11.48 -7.33
C LEU A 297 6.81 -11.83 -8.48
N ARG A 298 6.81 -13.07 -8.95
CA ARG A 298 7.64 -13.49 -10.08
C ARG A 298 7.27 -12.82 -11.40
N SER A 299 5.99 -12.48 -11.56
CA SER A 299 5.48 -11.77 -12.74
C SER A 299 5.85 -10.29 -12.77
N LEU A 300 6.11 -9.67 -11.62
CA LEU A 300 6.36 -8.23 -11.49
C LEU A 300 7.83 -7.87 -11.22
N VAL A 301 8.55 -8.72 -10.50
CA VAL A 301 9.94 -8.45 -10.11
C VAL A 301 10.90 -8.87 -11.23
N LYS A 302 11.94 -8.07 -11.44
CA LYS A 302 12.99 -8.30 -12.44
C LYS A 302 13.61 -9.70 -12.29
N THR A 303 14.09 -10.23 -13.40
CA THR A 303 14.60 -11.60 -13.58
C THR A 303 13.61 -12.73 -13.26
N GLY A 304 12.45 -12.44 -12.69
CA GLY A 304 11.42 -13.44 -12.46
C GLY A 304 10.84 -13.94 -13.78
N LYS A 305 10.82 -15.26 -13.97
CA LYS A 305 10.22 -15.90 -15.16
C LYS A 305 9.47 -17.16 -14.75
N LEU A 306 8.28 -17.35 -15.28
CA LEU A 306 7.47 -18.54 -15.04
C LEU A 306 7.94 -19.72 -15.92
N ALA A 307 7.84 -20.93 -15.39
CA ALA A 307 8.11 -22.15 -16.14
C ALA A 307 6.93 -22.48 -17.09
N ALA A 308 7.22 -23.11 -18.22
CA ALA A 308 6.21 -23.53 -19.19
C ALA A 308 6.37 -25.01 -19.55
N GLY A 309 5.26 -25.66 -19.87
CA GLY A 309 5.24 -27.08 -20.23
C GLY A 309 5.35 -27.35 -21.73
N ALA A 310 5.21 -26.32 -22.56
CA ALA A 310 5.26 -26.43 -24.01
C ALA A 310 5.82 -25.16 -24.66
N ALA A 311 5.97 -25.20 -25.99
CA ALA A 311 6.24 -24.02 -26.79
C ALA A 311 5.04 -23.07 -26.86
N ASP A 312 5.31 -21.81 -27.17
CA ASP A 312 4.27 -20.82 -27.41
C ASP A 312 3.22 -21.32 -28.41
N ASN A 313 1.95 -20.98 -28.14
CA ASN A 313 0.76 -21.39 -28.90
C ASN A 313 0.38 -22.88 -28.79
N ALA A 314 1.08 -23.68 -27.98
CA ALA A 314 0.60 -24.97 -27.53
C ALA A 314 -0.01 -24.88 -26.11
N THR A 315 -0.83 -25.87 -25.73
CA THR A 315 -1.36 -25.98 -24.37
C THR A 315 -0.23 -26.07 -23.35
N GLY A 316 -0.28 -25.24 -22.31
CA GLY A 316 0.80 -25.09 -21.33
C GLY A 316 2.03 -24.33 -21.84
N GLY A 317 1.92 -23.69 -23.00
CA GLY A 317 2.95 -22.84 -23.57
C GLY A 317 3.13 -21.50 -22.86
N GLY A 318 4.23 -20.81 -23.15
CA GLY A 318 4.61 -19.56 -22.50
C GLY A 318 3.51 -18.50 -22.49
N LYS A 319 2.78 -18.33 -23.59
CA LYS A 319 1.65 -17.37 -23.67
C LYS A 319 0.49 -17.67 -22.70
N GLU A 320 0.11 -18.93 -22.52
CA GLU A 320 -0.96 -19.30 -21.56
C GLU A 320 -0.48 -19.07 -20.13
N VAL A 321 0.77 -19.45 -19.83
CA VAL A 321 1.40 -19.23 -18.52
C VAL A 321 1.54 -17.73 -18.23
N GLN A 322 1.88 -16.92 -19.24
CA GLN A 322 1.94 -15.48 -19.10
C GLN A 322 0.57 -14.90 -18.73
N GLY A 323 -0.52 -15.39 -19.31
CA GLY A 323 -1.88 -15.00 -18.94
C GLY A 323 -2.18 -15.24 -17.45
N VAL A 324 -1.70 -16.35 -16.90
CA VAL A 324 -1.78 -16.66 -15.46
C VAL A 324 -0.96 -15.65 -14.64
N GLY A 325 0.27 -15.34 -15.07
CA GLY A 325 1.13 -14.34 -14.45
C GLY A 325 0.51 -12.93 -14.42
N VAL A 326 -0.03 -12.47 -15.56
CA VAL A 326 -0.74 -11.20 -15.69
C VAL A 326 -1.98 -11.16 -14.79
N SER A 327 -2.73 -12.26 -14.71
CA SER A 327 -3.91 -12.34 -13.83
C SER A 327 -3.53 -12.24 -12.35
N ALA A 328 -2.44 -12.90 -11.93
CA ALA A 328 -1.91 -12.80 -10.57
C ALA A 328 -1.43 -11.39 -10.25
N ALA A 329 -0.68 -10.77 -11.17
CA ALA A 329 -0.20 -9.41 -11.05
C ALA A 329 -1.35 -8.41 -10.90
N ASN A 330 -2.37 -8.46 -11.77
CA ASN A 330 -3.51 -7.57 -11.70
C ASN A 330 -4.29 -7.72 -10.38
N LYS A 331 -4.51 -8.94 -9.89
CA LYS A 331 -5.14 -9.16 -8.57
C LYS A 331 -4.36 -8.47 -7.45
N LEU A 332 -3.02 -8.61 -7.45
CA LEU A 332 -2.16 -7.94 -6.46
C LEU A 332 -2.23 -6.42 -6.60
N LEU A 333 -2.09 -5.89 -7.82
CA LEU A 333 -2.12 -4.44 -8.09
C LEU A 333 -3.43 -3.80 -7.62
N VAL A 334 -4.58 -4.41 -7.92
CA VAL A 334 -5.89 -3.93 -7.45
C VAL A 334 -5.96 -3.88 -5.93
N ALA A 335 -5.41 -4.89 -5.22
CA ALA A 335 -5.40 -4.89 -3.76
C ALA A 335 -4.51 -3.79 -3.18
N VAL A 336 -3.35 -3.55 -3.80
CA VAL A 336 -2.42 -2.47 -3.42
C VAL A 336 -3.07 -1.10 -3.64
N GLU A 337 -3.67 -0.87 -4.81
CA GLU A 337 -4.41 0.34 -5.14
C GLU A 337 -5.54 0.62 -4.15
N HIS A 338 -6.30 -0.43 -3.80
CA HIS A 338 -7.40 -0.32 -2.86
C HIS A 338 -6.92 0.09 -1.45
N ILE A 339 -5.78 -0.46 -1.00
CA ILE A 339 -5.16 -0.09 0.27
C ILE A 339 -4.65 1.34 0.26
N ILE A 340 -4.00 1.77 -0.82
CA ILE A 340 -3.52 3.16 -0.98
C ILE A 340 -4.71 4.11 -0.92
N LYS A 341 -5.76 3.84 -1.70
CA LYS A 341 -6.99 4.65 -1.74
C LYS A 341 -7.62 4.80 -0.36
N LYS A 342 -7.78 3.69 0.38
CA LYS A 342 -8.37 3.70 1.72
C LYS A 342 -7.51 4.48 2.72
N THR A 343 -6.19 4.30 2.66
CA THR A 343 -5.24 5.02 3.52
C THR A 343 -5.33 6.52 3.29
N VAL A 344 -5.20 6.94 2.03
CA VAL A 344 -5.32 8.34 1.61
C VAL A 344 -6.64 8.95 2.09
N LYS A 345 -7.76 8.27 1.83
CA LYS A 345 -9.09 8.76 2.19
C LYS A 345 -9.22 8.96 3.69
N ASN A 346 -8.79 8.00 4.50
CA ASN A 346 -8.85 8.09 5.95
C ASN A 346 -7.96 9.21 6.49
N VAL A 347 -6.72 9.31 6.02
CA VAL A 347 -5.75 10.32 6.44
C VAL A 347 -6.30 11.72 6.20
N LEU A 348 -6.79 11.98 4.97
CA LEU A 348 -7.33 13.29 4.64
C LEU A 348 -8.63 13.60 5.36
N LYS A 349 -9.51 12.61 5.54
CA LYS A 349 -10.73 12.78 6.32
C LYS A 349 -10.39 13.21 7.76
N THR A 350 -9.47 12.50 8.42
CA THR A 350 -9.05 12.84 9.78
C THR A 350 -8.37 14.20 9.86
N ALA A 351 -7.55 14.57 8.87
CA ALA A 351 -6.95 15.90 8.80
C ALA A 351 -8.03 16.98 8.72
N LYS A 352 -9.01 16.81 7.83
CA LYS A 352 -10.14 17.73 7.68
C LYS A 352 -10.97 17.86 8.96
N GLU A 353 -11.34 16.75 9.59
CA GLU A 353 -12.09 16.76 10.86
C GLU A 353 -11.38 17.60 11.92
N LYS A 354 -10.07 17.39 12.11
CA LYS A 354 -9.28 18.16 13.07
C LYS A 354 -9.14 19.64 12.71
N ILE A 355 -9.01 19.97 11.43
CA ILE A 355 -8.98 21.36 10.96
C ILE A 355 -10.32 22.04 11.23
N ASP A 356 -11.43 21.37 10.94
CA ASP A 356 -12.78 21.90 11.16
C ASP A 356 -13.06 22.07 12.67
N GLU A 357 -12.64 21.12 13.50
CA GLU A 357 -12.69 21.23 14.97
C GLU A 357 -11.88 22.42 15.50
N ALA A 358 -10.66 22.63 15.00
CA ALA A 358 -9.82 23.76 15.41
C ALA A 358 -10.42 25.13 15.05
N ARG A 359 -11.21 25.18 13.96
CA ARG A 359 -11.86 26.39 13.45
C ARG A 359 -13.20 26.66 14.11
N ALA A 360 -13.82 25.66 14.73
CA ALA A 360 -15.12 25.82 15.36
C ALA A 360 -15.04 26.89 16.47
N PRO A 361 -15.99 27.83 16.54
CA PRO A 361 -16.03 28.78 17.64
C PRO A 361 -16.16 27.98 18.95
N LYS A 362 -15.24 28.20 19.90
CA LYS A 362 -15.41 27.67 21.24
C LYS A 362 -16.78 28.13 21.75
N ALA A 363 -17.61 27.21 22.23
CA ALA A 363 -18.80 27.57 22.95
C ALA A 363 -18.38 28.56 24.04
N ALA A 364 -19.00 29.74 24.05
CA ALA A 364 -18.90 30.62 25.19
C ALA A 364 -19.48 29.82 26.36
N ASP A 365 -18.62 29.26 27.21
CA ASP A 365 -19.07 28.74 28.48
C ASP A 365 -19.83 29.87 29.17
N GLN A 366 -21.10 29.57 29.41
CA GLN A 366 -22.05 30.41 30.10
C GLN A 366 -21.42 30.84 31.42
N GLN A 367 -21.26 32.15 31.59
CA GLN A 367 -20.86 32.78 32.86
C GLN A 367 -21.81 32.40 33.98
#